data_AF-A0A8R1W3C0-F1
#
_entry.id   AF-A0A8R1W3C0-F1
#
_cell.length_a   1.000
_cell.length_b   1.000
_cell.length_c   1.000
_cell.angle_alpha   90.00
_cell.angle_beta   90.00
_cell.angle_gamma   90.00
#
_symmetry.space_group_name_H-M   'P 1'
#
loop_
_entity.id
_entity.type
_entity.pdbx_description
1 polymer ?
#
loop_
_entity_poly.entity_id
_entity_poly.type
_entity_poly.pdbx_seq_one_letter_code
_entity_poly.pdbx_strand_id
1 'polypeptide(L)'
;MNDVFGHLKSLLKTDEICIDNLVFKLHYKVTFLILLGFSAFLTCRQYLGNPIDCIVDRSVPINVMDSYCWMQSTFNLPNRINGKASRNIAYPGVSNFEEGVDDVKYQNYYQWVCFVLFFQAMFFYIPRYIWKIWEAGRMKELVLDLNSPLSFESEHKQTLVNYFVKYLHKQNSYAIQFFFCEIFNLCNVFLQIYFMDRFLKGEFKTYGYDVMRMTELNPEDRVDVMSRVFPKITKCTFRKYGPTGSIQKFDGMCVLSQNIVNEKMYVFLWFWFWFIAIISALNFVYRLLLIMVPYFRLLLLRSRTDSFSYEKLNTLTQKFWFGDWFVFNQLAQNISPMVFREIVSELTKKFEGKDNV
;
A
#
# COMPACT_ATOMS: atom_id res chain seq x y z
N MET A 1 13.00 17.99 -13.59
CA MET A 1 12.45 18.11 -12.21
C MET A 1 10.99 18.57 -12.23
N ASN A 2 10.63 19.57 -13.04
CA ASN A 2 9.23 20.05 -13.18
C ASN A 2 8.24 18.97 -13.66
N ASP A 3 8.65 18.02 -14.51
CA ASP A 3 7.77 16.92 -14.94
C ASP A 3 7.42 15.95 -13.81
N VAL A 4 8.36 15.64 -12.92
CA VAL A 4 8.12 14.72 -11.79
C VAL A 4 7.13 15.33 -10.81
N PHE A 5 7.28 16.61 -10.49
CA PHE A 5 6.31 17.34 -9.67
C PHE A 5 4.96 17.51 -10.39
N GLY A 6 4.96 17.65 -11.72
CA GLY A 6 3.74 17.65 -12.54
C GLY A 6 2.98 16.32 -12.45
N HIS A 7 3.67 15.19 -12.56
CA HIS A 7 3.09 13.86 -12.37
C HIS A 7 2.59 13.63 -10.94
N LEU A 8 3.33 14.07 -9.92
CA LEU A 8 2.90 13.97 -8.52
C LEU A 8 1.65 14.84 -8.25
N LYS A 9 1.59 16.04 -8.83
CA LYS A 9 0.42 16.92 -8.77
C LYS A 9 -0.78 16.31 -9.50
N SER A 10 -0.55 15.62 -10.61
CA SER A 10 -1.59 14.86 -11.32
C SER A 10 -2.11 13.69 -10.49
N LEU A 11 -1.27 13.03 -9.69
CA LEU A 11 -1.72 11.96 -8.78
C LEU A 11 -2.54 12.53 -7.61
N LEU A 12 -2.24 13.75 -7.17
CA LEU A 12 -2.98 14.45 -6.12
C LEU A 12 -4.31 15.05 -6.59
N LYS A 13 -4.46 15.39 -7.89
CA LYS A 13 -5.73 15.90 -8.45
C LYS A 13 -6.87 14.91 -8.17
N THR A 14 -8.03 15.42 -7.78
CA THR A 14 -9.25 14.63 -7.66
C THR A 14 -9.75 14.34 -9.08
N ASP A 15 -9.94 13.06 -9.40
CA ASP A 15 -10.48 12.66 -10.69
C ASP A 15 -11.87 13.29 -10.88
N GLU A 16 -12.08 13.97 -12.00
CA GLU A 16 -13.38 14.61 -12.35
C GLU A 16 -14.48 13.57 -12.55
N ILE A 17 -14.11 12.33 -12.88
CA ILE A 17 -15.01 11.18 -13.03
C ILE A 17 -14.54 10.07 -12.08
N CYS A 18 -15.42 9.67 -11.18
CA CYS A 18 -15.19 8.59 -10.23
C CYS A 18 -15.43 7.25 -10.93
N ILE A 19 -14.35 6.57 -11.30
CA ILE A 19 -14.35 5.18 -11.82
C ILE A 19 -13.88 4.15 -10.77
N ASP A 20 -13.51 4.60 -9.58
CA ASP A 20 -12.92 3.77 -8.52
C ASP A 20 -13.67 3.89 -7.20
N ASN A 21 -13.52 2.87 -6.37
CA ASN A 21 -14.00 2.90 -4.98
C ASN A 21 -13.02 3.61 -4.05
N LEU A 22 -13.52 4.02 -2.88
CA LEU A 22 -12.71 4.59 -1.81
C LEU A 22 -11.53 3.67 -1.44
N VAL A 23 -11.79 2.36 -1.34
CA VAL A 23 -10.75 1.37 -1.03
C VAL A 23 -9.65 1.35 -2.09
N PHE A 24 -10.00 1.39 -3.38
CA PHE A 24 -9.02 1.50 -4.46
C PHE A 24 -8.13 2.73 -4.29
N LYS A 25 -8.73 3.89 -4.01
CA LYS A 25 -7.99 5.14 -3.76
C LYS A 25 -7.05 5.01 -2.56
N LEU A 26 -7.42 4.29 -1.50
CA LEU A 26 -6.52 4.01 -0.38
C LEU A 26 -5.28 3.19 -0.79
N HIS A 27 -5.40 2.25 -1.73
CA HIS A 27 -4.26 1.48 -2.26
C HIS A 27 -3.38 2.34 -3.17
N TYR A 28 -3.89 2.72 -4.35
CA TYR A 28 -3.05 3.29 -5.40
C TYR A 28 -2.67 4.76 -5.18
N LYS A 29 -3.41 5.49 -4.35
CA LYS A 29 -3.14 6.91 -4.07
C LYS A 29 -2.50 7.08 -2.70
N VAL A 30 -3.17 6.68 -1.62
CA VAL A 30 -2.67 6.93 -0.26
C VAL A 30 -1.47 6.04 0.08
N THR A 31 -1.62 4.71 -0.04
CA THR A 31 -0.53 3.77 0.30
C THR A 31 0.66 3.92 -0.63
N PHE A 32 0.41 4.13 -1.93
CA PHE A 32 1.45 4.49 -2.90
C PHE A 32 2.26 5.72 -2.48
N LEU A 33 1.59 6.83 -2.14
CA LEU A 33 2.27 8.07 -1.75
C LEU A 33 3.04 7.93 -0.42
N ILE A 34 2.49 7.18 0.54
CA ILE A 34 3.17 6.87 1.81
C ILE A 34 4.48 6.13 1.53
N LEU A 35 4.42 5.02 0.76
CA LEU A 35 5.60 4.20 0.46
C LEU A 35 6.64 4.96 -0.38
N LEU A 36 6.18 5.74 -1.36
CA LEU A 36 7.06 6.57 -2.18
C LEU A 36 7.71 7.69 -1.35
N GLY A 37 6.96 8.34 -0.46
CA GLY A 37 7.49 9.37 0.44
C GLY A 37 8.53 8.81 1.40
N PHE A 38 8.29 7.63 1.95
CA PHE A 38 9.23 6.91 2.78
C PHE A 38 10.49 6.46 2.03
N SER A 39 10.35 5.93 0.81
CA SER A 39 11.50 5.60 -0.05
C SER A 39 12.35 6.85 -0.33
N ALA A 40 11.71 7.96 -0.74
CA ALA A 40 12.40 9.23 -1.00
C ALA A 40 13.10 9.78 0.24
N PHE A 41 12.45 9.71 1.41
CA PHE A 41 13.03 10.15 2.68
C PHE A 41 14.28 9.35 3.06
N LEU A 42 14.23 8.02 2.95
CA LEU A 42 15.37 7.17 3.25
C LEU A 42 16.52 7.38 2.26
N THR A 43 16.21 7.54 0.97
CA THR A 43 17.19 7.88 -0.06
C THR A 43 17.88 9.21 0.27
N CYS A 44 17.11 10.24 0.64
CA CYS A 44 17.65 11.53 1.06
C CYS A 44 18.60 11.39 2.25
N ARG A 45 18.21 10.63 3.28
CA ARG A 45 19.04 10.31 4.45
C ARG A 45 20.33 9.56 4.08
N GLN A 46 20.26 8.64 3.13
CA GLN A 46 21.39 7.80 2.72
C GLN A 46 22.43 8.58 1.90
N TYR A 47 22.02 9.56 1.09
CA TYR A 47 22.93 10.33 0.24
C TYR A 47 23.36 11.68 0.84
N LEU A 48 22.51 12.32 1.65
CA LEU A 48 22.79 13.64 2.24
C LEU A 48 23.13 13.60 3.73
N GLY A 49 22.90 12.46 4.39
CA GLY A 49 23.22 12.26 5.81
C GLY A 49 24.39 11.30 6.02
N ASN A 50 24.77 11.12 7.29
CA ASN A 50 25.71 10.10 7.71
C ASN A 50 24.93 8.85 8.13
N PRO A 51 24.88 7.79 7.31
CA PRO A 51 24.04 6.62 7.60
C PRO A 51 24.63 5.70 8.69
N ILE A 52 25.94 5.82 8.93
CA ILE A 52 26.69 5.08 9.94
C ILE A 52 27.82 5.97 10.48
N ASP A 53 28.04 5.93 11.80
CA ASP A 53 29.17 6.58 12.46
C ASP A 53 29.90 5.55 13.32
N CYS A 54 31.18 5.28 13.03
CA CYS A 54 31.98 4.28 13.72
C CYS A 54 33.03 4.90 14.66
N ILE A 55 33.19 4.25 15.82
CA ILE A 55 34.24 4.53 16.79
C ILE A 55 35.29 3.44 16.65
N VAL A 56 36.51 3.83 16.29
CA VAL A 56 37.67 2.96 16.11
C VAL A 56 38.91 3.62 16.71
N ASP A 57 39.91 2.81 17.04
CA ASP A 57 41.22 3.29 17.48
C ASP A 57 41.91 4.16 16.40
N ARG A 58 42.78 5.08 16.82
CA ARG A 58 43.39 6.15 15.99
C ARG A 58 44.27 5.65 14.84
N SER A 59 44.49 4.34 14.75
CA SER A 59 45.29 3.67 13.72
C SER A 59 44.61 3.61 12.34
N VAL A 60 43.29 3.79 12.27
CA VAL A 60 42.50 3.80 11.03
C VAL A 60 41.73 5.12 10.90
N PRO A 61 41.79 5.83 9.75
CA PRO A 61 40.97 7.01 9.53
C PRO A 61 39.47 6.68 9.61
N ILE A 62 38.72 7.48 10.38
CA ILE A 62 37.28 7.24 10.66
C ILE A 62 36.47 7.16 9.36
N ASN A 63 36.68 8.07 8.40
CA ASN A 63 35.97 8.07 7.13
C ASN A 63 36.15 6.76 6.32
N VAL A 64 37.32 6.13 6.40
CA VAL A 64 37.60 4.85 5.75
C VAL A 64 36.86 3.73 6.47
N MET A 65 36.84 3.76 7.79
CA MET A 65 36.09 2.82 8.62
C MET A 65 34.59 2.90 8.32
N ASP A 66 34.01 4.11 8.34
CA ASP A 66 32.58 4.34 8.07
C ASP A 66 32.19 3.83 6.68
N SER A 67 32.96 4.19 5.65
CA SER A 67 32.71 3.75 4.27
C SER A 67 32.84 2.23 4.14
N TYR A 68 33.87 1.64 4.75
CA TYR A 68 34.09 0.20 4.71
C TYR A 68 32.97 -0.56 5.42
N CYS A 69 32.61 -0.15 6.64
CA CYS A 69 31.58 -0.79 7.43
C CYS A 69 30.19 -0.59 6.84
N TRP A 70 29.96 0.53 6.16
CA TRP A 70 28.75 0.73 5.36
C TRP A 70 28.67 -0.29 4.23
N MET A 71 29.75 -0.49 3.46
CA MET A 71 29.77 -1.40 2.28
C MET A 71 29.80 -2.88 2.65
N GLN A 72 30.69 -3.28 3.56
CA GLN A 72 30.96 -4.70 3.91
C GLN A 72 29.93 -5.26 4.89
N SER A 73 28.97 -4.44 5.34
CA SER A 73 27.95 -4.72 6.36
C SER A 73 28.52 -4.83 7.78
N THR A 74 27.67 -4.55 8.76
CA THR A 74 27.99 -4.73 10.17
C THR A 74 27.30 -5.97 10.73
N PHE A 75 27.67 -6.38 11.94
CA PHE A 75 27.10 -7.57 12.56
C PHE A 75 26.86 -7.41 14.06
N ASN A 76 25.93 -8.23 14.57
CA ASN A 76 25.63 -8.35 16.00
C ASN A 76 25.77 -9.79 16.47
N LEU A 77 26.02 -9.95 17.77
CA LEU A 77 26.15 -11.24 18.45
C LEU A 77 24.86 -11.57 19.21
N PRO A 78 23.87 -12.25 18.60
CA PRO A 78 22.59 -12.59 19.24
C PRO A 78 22.73 -13.32 20.57
N ASN A 79 23.72 -14.21 20.70
CA ASN A 79 23.97 -14.99 21.92
C ASN A 79 24.37 -14.11 23.12
N ARG A 80 24.81 -12.86 22.85
CA ARG A 80 25.20 -11.85 23.84
C ARG A 80 24.14 -10.75 24.03
N ILE A 81 22.92 -10.92 23.49
CA ILE A 81 21.79 -9.98 23.67
C ILE A 81 20.95 -10.34 24.91
N ASN A 82 20.70 -11.64 25.15
CA ASN A 82 19.78 -12.12 26.19
C ASN A 82 20.47 -12.54 27.49
N GLY A 83 21.82 -12.54 27.54
CA GLY A 83 22.53 -12.79 28.78
C GLY A 83 22.26 -11.64 29.74
N LYS A 84 21.63 -11.90 30.90
CA LYS A 84 21.49 -10.94 32.03
C LYS A 84 22.71 -10.06 32.05
N ALA A 85 22.55 -8.78 31.72
CA ALA A 85 23.59 -7.76 31.56
C ALA A 85 24.89 -8.20 32.23
N SER A 86 25.73 -8.93 31.48
CA SER A 86 26.99 -9.38 32.06
C SER A 86 27.71 -8.09 32.39
N ARG A 87 28.11 -7.91 33.66
CA ARG A 87 28.59 -6.64 34.26
C ARG A 87 29.71 -5.93 33.46
N ASN A 88 30.20 -6.55 32.37
CA ASN A 88 31.30 -6.11 31.51
C ASN A 88 30.91 -5.90 30.04
N ILE A 89 29.63 -5.70 29.69
CA ILE A 89 29.20 -5.43 28.30
C ILE A 89 28.69 -3.98 28.19
N ALA A 90 29.24 -3.21 27.25
CA ALA A 90 28.85 -1.81 27.03
C ALA A 90 27.46 -1.68 26.38
N TYR A 91 27.14 -2.54 25.41
CA TYR A 91 25.84 -2.55 24.72
C TYR A 91 25.40 -3.99 24.38
N PRO A 92 24.10 -4.33 24.49
CA PRO A 92 23.59 -5.66 24.14
C PRO A 92 23.97 -6.06 22.70
N GLY A 93 24.53 -7.26 22.53
CA GLY A 93 24.93 -7.79 21.22
C GLY A 93 26.24 -7.22 20.64
N VAL A 94 26.94 -6.34 21.36
CA VAL A 94 28.27 -5.81 21.02
C VAL A 94 29.27 -6.25 22.08
N SER A 95 30.03 -7.31 21.77
CA SER A 95 31.04 -7.87 22.67
C SER A 95 32.27 -8.36 21.90
N ASN A 96 33.24 -8.92 22.61
CA ASN A 96 34.36 -9.63 22.01
C ASN A 96 33.80 -10.79 21.18
N PHE A 97 34.30 -10.93 19.96
CA PHE A 97 33.85 -11.97 19.04
C PHE A 97 34.75 -13.18 19.22
N GLU A 98 34.18 -14.30 19.65
CA GLU A 98 34.87 -15.58 19.78
C GLU A 98 34.47 -16.51 18.63
N GLU A 99 35.44 -16.80 17.75
CA GLU A 99 35.24 -17.64 16.56
C GLU A 99 34.88 -19.07 16.98
N GLY A 100 33.71 -19.56 16.55
CA GLY A 100 33.19 -20.89 16.89
C GLY A 100 32.27 -20.95 18.12
N VAL A 101 32.16 -19.87 18.90
CA VAL A 101 31.26 -19.77 20.08
C VAL A 101 30.09 -18.83 19.81
N ASP A 102 30.36 -17.68 19.18
CA ASP A 102 29.34 -16.67 18.93
C ASP A 102 28.77 -16.78 17.51
N ASP A 103 27.44 -16.84 17.41
CA ASP A 103 26.74 -16.66 16.15
C ASP A 103 26.81 -15.20 15.70
N VAL A 104 26.93 -14.98 14.39
CA VAL A 104 27.05 -13.64 13.80
C VAL A 104 25.82 -13.33 12.95
N LYS A 105 25.04 -12.33 13.37
CA LYS A 105 23.92 -11.81 12.56
C LYS A 105 24.35 -10.57 11.80
N TYR A 106 24.66 -10.75 10.52
CA TYR A 106 24.95 -9.65 9.61
C TYR A 106 23.70 -8.79 9.34
N GLN A 107 23.90 -7.48 9.34
CA GLN A 107 22.93 -6.44 9.08
C GLN A 107 23.30 -5.78 7.75
N ASN A 108 22.64 -6.17 6.68
CA ASN A 108 22.84 -5.63 5.33
C ASN A 108 21.53 -5.14 4.69
N TYR A 109 20.39 -5.42 5.32
CA TYR A 109 19.07 -5.08 4.77
C TYR A 109 18.85 -3.56 4.67
N TYR A 110 19.46 -2.74 5.54
CA TYR A 110 19.22 -1.30 5.61
C TYR A 110 19.57 -0.56 4.31
N GLN A 111 20.52 -1.08 3.52
CA GLN A 111 20.90 -0.53 2.22
C GLN A 111 19.79 -0.74 1.16
N TRP A 112 19.00 -1.80 1.34
CA TRP A 112 17.98 -2.23 0.38
C TRP A 112 16.58 -1.70 0.70
N VAL A 113 16.37 -1.15 1.91
CA VAL A 113 15.05 -0.69 2.37
C VAL A 113 14.44 0.34 1.40
N CYS A 114 15.22 1.30 0.91
CA CYS A 114 14.72 2.35 0.01
C CYS A 114 14.21 1.78 -1.32
N PHE A 115 14.92 0.80 -1.89
CA PHE A 115 14.53 0.10 -3.12
C PHE A 115 13.33 -0.81 -2.91
N VAL A 116 13.30 -1.55 -1.79
CA VAL A 116 12.16 -2.38 -1.41
C VAL A 116 10.90 -1.52 -1.35
N LEU A 117 10.88 -0.45 -0.56
CA LEU A 117 9.71 0.41 -0.43
C LEU A 117 9.27 1.03 -1.77
N PHE A 118 10.21 1.37 -2.63
CA PHE A 118 9.92 1.86 -3.98
C PHE A 118 9.20 0.82 -4.84
N PHE A 119 9.71 -0.41 -4.91
CA PHE A 119 9.06 -1.49 -5.65
C PHE A 119 7.70 -1.86 -5.04
N GLN A 120 7.58 -1.85 -3.71
CA GLN A 120 6.30 -2.06 -3.04
C GLN A 120 5.28 -0.98 -3.42
N ALA A 121 5.69 0.29 -3.50
CA ALA A 121 4.83 1.36 -3.98
C ALA A 121 4.32 1.04 -5.40
N MET A 122 5.21 0.64 -6.31
CA MET A 122 4.81 0.24 -7.66
C MET A 122 3.76 -0.88 -7.66
N PHE A 123 3.95 -1.93 -6.86
CA PHE A 123 2.98 -3.03 -6.75
C PHE A 123 1.58 -2.57 -6.29
N PHE A 124 1.48 -1.58 -5.40
CA PHE A 124 0.19 -0.97 -5.02
C PHE A 124 -0.47 -0.16 -6.13
N TYR A 125 0.29 0.31 -7.12
CA TYR A 125 -0.24 1.06 -8.25
C TYR A 125 -0.70 0.17 -9.42
N ILE A 126 -0.11 -1.02 -9.59
CA ILE A 126 -0.42 -1.96 -10.69
C ILE A 126 -1.92 -2.27 -10.84
N PRO A 127 -2.69 -2.58 -9.77
CA PRO A 127 -4.12 -2.88 -9.91
C PRO A 127 -4.91 -1.75 -10.57
N ARG A 128 -4.58 -0.49 -10.26
CA ARG A 128 -5.19 0.70 -10.87
C ARG A 128 -4.76 0.86 -12.31
N TYR A 129 -3.50 0.61 -12.62
CA TYR A 129 -2.99 0.66 -13.99
C TYR A 129 -3.71 -0.35 -14.90
N ILE A 130 -3.86 -1.59 -14.44
CA ILE A 130 -4.63 -2.64 -15.14
C ILE A 130 -6.08 -2.21 -15.33
N TRP A 131 -6.73 -1.71 -14.27
CA TRP A 131 -8.11 -1.25 -14.36
C TRP A 131 -8.30 -0.12 -15.38
N LYS A 132 -7.38 0.85 -15.42
CA LYS A 132 -7.44 1.96 -16.39
C LYS A 132 -7.32 1.49 -17.84
N ILE A 133 -6.51 0.47 -18.10
CA ILE A 133 -6.39 -0.13 -19.44
C ILE A 133 -7.70 -0.84 -19.83
N TRP A 134 -8.32 -1.56 -18.90
CA TRP A 134 -9.57 -2.29 -19.16
C TRP A 134 -10.81 -1.38 -19.26
N GLU A 135 -10.87 -0.31 -18.46
CA GLU A 135 -11.97 0.67 -18.50
C GLU A 135 -11.96 1.47 -19.80
N ALA A 136 -10.78 1.71 -20.38
CA ALA A 136 -10.57 2.33 -21.70
C ALA A 136 -11.32 3.65 -21.92
N GLY A 137 -11.63 4.41 -20.86
CA GLY A 137 -12.37 5.67 -20.93
C GLY A 137 -13.87 5.54 -21.15
N ARG A 138 -14.45 4.34 -21.07
CA ARG A 138 -15.87 4.10 -21.33
C ARG A 138 -16.79 4.91 -20.42
N MET A 139 -16.48 5.02 -19.13
CA MET A 139 -17.31 5.82 -18.21
C MET A 139 -17.19 7.31 -18.48
N LYS A 140 -16.03 7.77 -18.94
CA LYS A 140 -15.83 9.16 -19.34
C LYS A 140 -16.66 9.52 -20.56
N GLU A 141 -16.68 8.66 -21.57
CA GLU A 141 -17.49 8.85 -22.77
C GLU A 141 -19.00 8.86 -22.43
N LEU A 142 -19.45 7.96 -21.55
CA LEU A 142 -20.86 7.92 -21.14
C LEU A 142 -21.31 9.15 -20.33
N VAL A 143 -20.40 9.90 -19.72
CA VAL A 143 -20.71 11.03 -18.80
C VAL A 143 -20.45 12.40 -19.45
N LEU A 144 -19.57 12.48 -20.45
CA LEU A 144 -19.05 13.72 -21.04
C LEU A 144 -20.15 14.74 -21.40
N ASP A 145 -21.27 14.26 -21.95
CA ASP A 145 -22.34 15.11 -22.48
C ASP A 145 -23.55 15.25 -21.53
N LEU A 146 -23.52 14.60 -20.36
CA LEU A 146 -24.62 14.58 -19.39
C LEU A 146 -24.45 15.62 -18.26
N ASN A 147 -23.25 16.17 -18.11
CA ASN A 147 -22.91 17.11 -17.02
C ASN A 147 -22.90 18.59 -17.46
N SER A 148 -23.07 18.89 -18.74
CA SER A 148 -23.23 20.26 -19.23
C SER A 148 -24.69 20.74 -19.02
N PRO A 149 -24.92 21.79 -18.21
CA PRO A 149 -26.28 22.25 -17.89
C PRO A 149 -27.04 22.84 -19.10
N LEU A 150 -26.36 23.11 -20.22
CA LEU A 150 -26.96 23.64 -21.46
C LEU A 150 -27.25 22.59 -22.55
N SER A 151 -26.73 21.36 -22.45
CA SER A 151 -26.90 20.32 -23.49
C SER A 151 -27.93 19.26 -23.11
N PHE A 152 -29.07 19.70 -22.58
CA PHE A 152 -30.26 18.87 -22.36
C PHE A 152 -30.97 18.56 -23.70
N GLU A 153 -30.23 18.12 -24.72
CA GLU A 153 -30.86 17.59 -25.93
C GLU A 153 -31.36 16.18 -25.66
N SER A 154 -32.66 15.98 -25.90
CA SER A 154 -33.33 14.69 -25.77
C SER A 154 -32.66 13.55 -26.56
N GLU A 155 -31.92 13.87 -27.64
CA GLU A 155 -31.23 12.90 -28.50
C GLU A 155 -30.08 12.15 -27.80
N HIS A 156 -29.22 12.85 -27.05
CA HIS A 156 -28.07 12.22 -26.38
C HIS A 156 -28.53 11.30 -25.24
N LYS A 157 -29.56 11.72 -24.50
CA LYS A 157 -30.24 10.88 -23.49
C LYS A 157 -30.85 9.63 -24.12
N GLN A 158 -31.54 9.77 -25.25
CA GLN A 158 -32.10 8.62 -25.96
C GLN A 158 -31.01 7.68 -26.48
N THR A 159 -29.88 8.22 -26.91
CA THR A 159 -28.69 7.45 -27.32
C THR A 159 -28.12 6.63 -26.16
N LEU A 160 -27.99 7.22 -24.96
CA LEU A 160 -27.56 6.50 -23.76
C LEU A 160 -28.54 5.39 -23.36
N VAL A 161 -29.84 5.68 -23.37
CA VAL A 161 -30.88 4.69 -23.06
C VAL A 161 -30.85 3.55 -24.10
N ASN A 162 -30.72 3.88 -25.39
CA ASN A 162 -30.58 2.90 -26.47
C ASN A 162 -29.31 2.05 -26.31
N TYR A 163 -28.21 2.67 -25.88
CA TYR A 163 -26.97 1.97 -25.56
C TYR A 163 -27.19 0.96 -24.43
N PHE A 164 -27.79 1.36 -23.31
CA PHE A 164 -28.07 0.44 -22.19
C PHE A 164 -28.98 -0.71 -22.60
N VAL A 165 -30.02 -0.45 -23.40
CA VAL A 165 -30.92 -1.50 -23.90
C VAL A 165 -30.20 -2.44 -24.89
N LYS A 166 -29.32 -1.92 -25.75
CA LYS A 166 -28.57 -2.70 -26.75
C LYS A 166 -27.47 -3.57 -26.12
N TYR A 167 -26.83 -3.08 -25.07
CA TYR A 167 -25.72 -3.75 -24.39
C TYR A 167 -26.11 -4.41 -23.07
N LEU A 168 -27.41 -4.50 -22.76
CA LEU A 168 -27.92 -5.20 -21.59
C LEU A 168 -27.36 -6.63 -21.53
N HIS A 169 -26.97 -7.08 -20.35
CA HIS A 169 -26.38 -8.39 -20.05
C HIS A 169 -24.96 -8.62 -20.60
N LYS A 170 -24.49 -7.83 -21.57
CA LYS A 170 -23.11 -7.90 -22.06
C LYS A 170 -22.11 -7.12 -21.19
N GLN A 171 -22.59 -6.36 -20.21
CA GLN A 171 -21.75 -5.54 -19.33
C GLN A 171 -21.08 -6.33 -18.19
N ASN A 172 -21.38 -7.62 -18.04
CA ASN A 172 -20.79 -8.47 -17.01
C ASN A 172 -19.26 -8.52 -17.06
N SER A 173 -18.65 -8.53 -18.25
CA SER A 173 -17.19 -8.54 -18.38
C SER A 173 -16.52 -7.35 -17.71
N TYR A 174 -17.15 -6.16 -17.76
CA TYR A 174 -16.66 -4.95 -17.11
C TYR A 174 -16.65 -5.07 -15.58
N ALA A 175 -17.74 -5.62 -15.01
CA ALA A 175 -17.82 -5.85 -13.57
C ALA A 175 -16.86 -6.95 -13.08
N ILE A 176 -16.66 -8.00 -13.88
CA ILE A 176 -15.70 -9.08 -13.57
C ILE A 176 -14.27 -8.53 -13.58
N GLN A 177 -13.90 -7.72 -14.57
CA GLN A 177 -12.61 -7.04 -14.64
C GLN A 177 -12.37 -6.18 -13.40
N PHE A 178 -13.37 -5.42 -12.97
CA PHE A 178 -13.26 -4.60 -11.75
C PHE A 178 -13.07 -5.47 -10.50
N PHE A 179 -13.89 -6.51 -10.35
CA PHE A 179 -13.81 -7.43 -9.22
C PHE A 179 -12.48 -8.18 -9.16
N PHE A 180 -11.92 -8.54 -10.32
CA PHE A 180 -10.57 -9.09 -10.41
C PHE A 180 -9.54 -8.13 -9.84
N CYS A 181 -9.62 -6.83 -10.17
CA CYS A 181 -8.71 -5.84 -9.59
C CYS A 181 -8.94 -5.63 -8.07
N GLU A 182 -10.16 -5.80 -7.55
CA GLU A 182 -10.43 -5.83 -6.09
C GLU A 182 -9.74 -7.01 -5.40
N ILE A 183 -9.87 -8.22 -5.97
CA ILE A 183 -9.17 -9.41 -5.46
C ILE A 183 -7.67 -9.20 -5.55
N PHE A 184 -7.17 -8.67 -6.66
CA PHE A 184 -5.75 -8.43 -6.86
C PHE A 184 -5.18 -7.42 -5.85
N ASN A 185 -5.93 -6.37 -5.48
CA ASN A 185 -5.55 -5.46 -4.39
C ASN A 185 -5.48 -6.16 -3.03
N LEU A 186 -6.47 -7.02 -2.71
CA LEU A 186 -6.48 -7.79 -1.47
C LEU A 186 -5.28 -8.74 -1.40
N CYS A 187 -5.05 -9.51 -2.46
CA CYS A 187 -3.89 -10.39 -2.59
C CYS A 187 -2.58 -9.61 -2.49
N ASN A 188 -2.48 -8.45 -3.14
CA ASN A 188 -1.29 -7.61 -3.08
C ASN A 188 -0.94 -7.24 -1.64
N VAL A 189 -1.88 -6.78 -0.80
CA VAL A 189 -1.58 -6.44 0.60
C VAL A 189 -1.02 -7.63 1.38
N PHE A 190 -1.64 -8.81 1.26
CA PHE A 190 -1.13 -10.00 1.95
C PHE A 190 0.26 -10.41 1.44
N LEU A 191 0.51 -10.30 0.14
CA LEU A 191 1.83 -10.53 -0.46
C LEU A 191 2.85 -9.51 0.05
N GLN A 192 2.47 -8.24 0.21
CA GLN A 192 3.37 -7.22 0.77
C GLN A 192 3.70 -7.50 2.23
N ILE A 193 2.73 -7.88 3.05
CA ILE A 193 2.98 -8.29 4.45
C ILE A 193 3.92 -9.50 4.49
N TYR A 194 3.68 -10.51 3.66
CA TYR A 194 4.56 -11.69 3.56
C TYR A 194 5.98 -11.32 3.08
N PHE A 195 6.09 -10.45 2.09
CA PHE A 195 7.39 -9.98 1.59
C PHE A 195 8.18 -9.25 2.68
N MET A 196 7.52 -8.37 3.44
CA MET A 196 8.14 -7.66 4.56
C MET A 196 8.55 -8.58 5.69
N ASP A 197 7.74 -9.59 6.00
CA ASP A 197 8.06 -10.64 6.96
C ASP A 197 9.32 -11.39 6.55
N ARG A 198 9.41 -11.81 5.29
CA ARG A 198 10.60 -12.49 4.77
C ARG A 198 11.83 -11.56 4.74
N PHE A 199 11.65 -10.30 4.39
CA PHE A 199 12.72 -9.29 4.38
C PHE A 199 13.31 -9.06 5.77
N LEU A 200 12.48 -9.04 6.81
CA LEU A 200 12.89 -8.89 8.21
C LEU A 200 13.13 -10.23 8.95
N LYS A 201 13.34 -11.33 8.21
CA LYS A 201 13.65 -12.66 8.76
C LYS A 201 12.57 -13.23 9.71
N GLY A 202 11.29 -12.98 9.42
CA GLY A 202 10.12 -13.54 10.12
C GLY A 202 9.61 -12.72 11.31
N GLU A 203 10.16 -11.52 11.52
CA GLU A 203 9.86 -10.68 12.68
C GLU A 203 8.77 -9.63 12.39
N PHE A 204 8.37 -9.43 11.12
CA PHE A 204 7.45 -8.35 10.77
C PHE A 204 6.02 -8.65 11.22
N LYS A 205 5.53 -9.89 11.10
CA LYS A 205 4.12 -10.20 11.39
C LYS A 205 3.70 -9.86 12.81
N THR A 206 4.54 -10.14 13.81
CA THR A 206 4.25 -9.85 15.22
C THR A 206 4.76 -8.48 15.67
N TYR A 207 5.50 -7.77 14.81
CA TYR A 207 6.23 -6.56 15.17
C TYR A 207 5.39 -5.51 15.90
N GLY A 208 4.28 -5.06 15.31
CA GLY A 208 3.45 -4.02 15.94
C GLY A 208 2.79 -4.46 17.25
N TYR A 209 2.39 -5.73 17.34
CA TYR A 209 1.87 -6.31 18.59
C TYR A 209 2.95 -6.35 19.68
N ASP A 210 4.16 -6.78 19.34
CA ASP A 210 5.30 -6.84 20.26
C ASP A 210 5.67 -5.43 20.78
N VAL A 211 5.60 -4.41 19.92
CA VAL A 211 5.82 -3.00 20.31
C VAL A 211 4.81 -2.51 21.33
N MET A 212 3.52 -2.76 21.09
CA MET A 212 2.46 -2.34 22.01
C MET A 212 2.62 -3.00 23.37
N ARG A 213 2.84 -4.32 23.39
CA ARG A 213 3.06 -5.08 24.62
C ARG A 213 4.27 -4.58 25.41
N MET A 214 5.32 -4.12 24.76
CA MET A 214 6.52 -3.60 25.41
C MET A 214 6.38 -2.17 25.92
N THR A 215 5.47 -1.38 25.35
CA THR A 215 5.23 0.00 25.80
C THR A 215 4.70 0.03 27.24
N GLU A 216 4.00 -1.02 27.65
CA GLU A 216 3.43 -1.18 29.00
C GLU A 216 4.42 -1.70 30.05
N LEU A 217 5.60 -2.20 29.64
CA LEU A 217 6.61 -2.75 30.56
C LEU A 217 7.58 -1.66 31.08
N ASN A 218 8.12 -1.86 32.29
CA ASN A 218 9.12 -0.97 32.89
C ASN A 218 10.39 -0.89 32.00
N PRO A 219 10.98 0.31 31.80
CA PRO A 219 12.13 0.50 30.91
C PRO A 219 13.36 -0.39 31.17
N GLU A 220 13.58 -0.81 32.43
CA GLU A 220 14.74 -1.60 32.84
C GLU A 220 14.65 -3.09 32.44
N ASP A 221 13.43 -3.60 32.26
CA ASP A 221 13.18 -4.99 31.85
C ASP A 221 13.00 -5.14 30.32
N ARG A 222 13.10 -4.03 29.57
CA ARG A 222 12.89 -4.02 28.12
C ARG A 222 14.10 -4.61 27.40
N VAL A 223 14.03 -5.88 27.06
CA VAL A 223 14.79 -6.40 25.91
C VAL A 223 14.05 -5.91 24.65
N ASP A 224 14.44 -4.74 24.15
CA ASP A 224 13.79 -4.11 23.00
C ASP A 224 13.77 -5.06 21.79
N VAL A 225 12.59 -5.60 21.45
CA VAL A 225 12.36 -6.30 20.15
C VAL A 225 12.77 -5.39 19.00
N MET A 226 12.63 -4.07 19.18
CA MET A 226 13.11 -3.04 18.25
C MET A 226 14.61 -3.18 17.99
N SER A 227 15.41 -3.37 19.03
CA SER A 227 16.87 -3.52 18.93
C SER A 227 17.29 -4.89 18.37
N ARG A 228 16.42 -5.91 18.44
CA ARG A 228 16.66 -7.23 17.81
C ARG A 228 16.47 -7.21 16.30
N VAL A 229 15.48 -6.46 15.82
CA VAL A 229 15.15 -6.34 14.38
C VAL A 229 15.96 -5.21 13.74
N PHE A 230 16.02 -4.05 14.40
CA PHE A 230 16.70 -2.82 13.95
C PHE A 230 17.74 -2.37 14.97
N PRO A 231 18.90 -3.05 15.06
CA PRO A 231 19.93 -2.65 16.01
C PRO A 231 20.51 -1.28 15.67
N LYS A 232 20.60 -0.43 16.71
CA LYS A 232 21.17 0.93 16.60
C LYS A 232 22.68 0.94 16.73
N ILE A 233 23.25 -0.08 17.37
CA ILE A 233 24.68 -0.24 17.60
C ILE A 233 25.08 -1.61 17.10
N THR A 234 26.16 -1.67 16.33
CA THR A 234 26.66 -2.90 15.72
C THR A 234 28.19 -2.94 15.75
N LYS A 235 28.75 -4.13 15.56
CA LYS A 235 30.19 -4.33 15.45
C LYS A 235 30.62 -4.43 13.99
N CYS A 236 31.80 -3.89 13.68
CA CYS A 236 32.44 -4.02 12.38
C CYS A 236 33.92 -4.35 12.58
N THR A 237 34.46 -5.25 11.76
CA THR A 237 35.89 -5.63 11.83
C THR A 237 36.56 -5.26 10.51
N PHE A 238 37.43 -4.26 10.54
CA PHE A 238 38.26 -3.86 9.41
C PHE A 238 39.57 -4.66 9.40
N ARG A 239 39.94 -5.17 8.23
CA ARG A 239 41.14 -6.00 8.05
C ARG A 239 42.13 -5.26 7.17
N LYS A 240 43.34 -5.02 7.67
CA LYS A 240 44.43 -4.35 6.96
C LYS A 240 45.70 -5.19 7.02
N TYR A 241 46.52 -5.13 5.98
CA TYR A 241 47.86 -5.71 6.01
C TYR A 241 48.82 -4.78 6.75
N GLY A 242 49.49 -5.33 7.77
CA GLY A 242 50.57 -4.65 8.46
C GLY A 242 51.87 -4.60 7.63
N PRO A 243 52.91 -3.89 8.09
CA PRO A 243 54.20 -3.77 7.38
C PRO A 243 54.85 -5.13 7.06
N THR A 244 54.62 -6.14 7.91
CA THR A 244 55.14 -7.51 7.77
C THR A 244 54.28 -8.41 6.87
N GLY A 245 53.20 -7.89 6.27
CA GLY A 245 52.24 -8.68 5.48
C GLY A 245 51.26 -9.52 6.31
N SER A 246 51.34 -9.48 7.64
CA SER A 246 50.35 -10.10 8.53
C SER A 246 49.03 -9.33 8.56
N ILE A 247 47.90 -10.03 8.62
CA ILE A 247 46.57 -9.42 8.74
C ILE A 247 46.38 -8.85 10.15
N GLN A 248 46.14 -7.55 10.24
CA GLN A 248 45.73 -6.86 11.46
C GLN A 248 44.22 -6.62 11.41
N LYS A 249 43.52 -6.99 12.49
CA LYS A 249 42.08 -6.80 12.66
C LYS A 249 41.83 -5.58 13.56
N PHE A 250 41.01 -4.65 13.11
CA PHE A 250 40.57 -3.48 13.85
C PHE A 250 39.06 -3.58 14.08
N ASP A 251 38.66 -3.72 15.32
CA ASP A 251 37.25 -3.76 15.70
C ASP A 251 36.75 -2.34 15.99
N GLY A 252 35.65 -1.96 15.34
CA GLY A 252 34.94 -0.71 15.58
C GLY A 252 33.52 -0.97 16.08
N MET A 253 33.04 -0.08 16.94
CA MET A 253 31.62 0.01 17.31
C MET A 253 30.96 1.07 16.44
N CYS A 254 29.89 0.71 15.74
CA CYS A 254 29.23 1.61 14.80
C CYS A 254 27.78 1.87 15.20
N VAL A 255 27.39 3.14 15.19
CA VAL A 255 26.02 3.59 15.40
C VAL A 255 25.34 3.69 14.04
N LEU A 256 24.25 2.94 13.85
CA LEU A 256 23.43 2.94 12.64
C LEU A 256 22.30 3.96 12.81
N SER A 257 22.60 5.21 12.47
CA SER A 257 21.64 6.31 12.49
C SER A 257 20.44 6.05 11.57
N GLN A 258 20.61 5.28 10.49
CA GLN A 258 19.52 4.88 9.59
C GLN A 258 18.49 3.97 10.27
N ASN A 259 18.92 3.13 11.21
CA ASN A 259 18.04 2.14 11.84
C ASN A 259 17.04 2.76 12.82
N ILE A 260 17.33 3.93 13.42
CA ILE A 260 16.34 4.62 14.25
C ILE A 260 15.13 5.08 13.43
N VAL A 261 15.38 5.48 12.18
CA VAL A 261 14.34 5.91 11.25
C VAL A 261 13.56 4.69 10.75
N ASN A 262 14.27 3.63 10.34
CA ASN A 262 13.65 2.37 9.92
C ASN A 262 12.74 1.80 11.01
N GLU A 263 13.19 1.78 12.26
CA GLU A 263 12.38 1.30 13.39
C GLU A 263 11.00 1.96 13.42
N LYS A 264 10.94 3.30 13.35
CA LYS A 264 9.68 4.05 13.43
C LYS A 264 8.82 3.90 12.19
N MET A 265 9.43 3.92 11.01
CA MET A 265 8.72 3.74 9.74
C MET A 265 8.07 2.36 9.65
N TYR A 266 8.76 1.31 10.06
CA TYR A 266 8.22 -0.06 10.00
C TYR A 266 7.12 -0.30 11.04
N VAL A 267 7.16 0.38 12.20
CA VAL A 267 6.02 0.35 13.15
C VAL A 267 4.78 0.95 12.48
N PHE A 268 4.92 2.14 11.89
CA PHE A 268 3.82 2.78 11.18
C PHE A 268 3.29 1.92 10.02
N LEU A 269 4.17 1.37 9.19
CA LEU A 269 3.80 0.54 8.05
C LEU A 269 3.09 -0.75 8.48
N TRP A 270 3.44 -1.33 9.62
CA TRP A 270 2.77 -2.51 10.15
C TRP A 270 1.29 -2.23 10.43
N PHE A 271 0.98 -1.15 11.17
CA PHE A 271 -0.40 -0.76 11.43
C PHE A 271 -1.13 -0.38 10.15
N TRP A 272 -0.45 0.33 9.25
CA TRP A 272 -1.03 0.75 7.97
C TRP A 272 -1.41 -0.45 7.09
N PHE A 273 -0.54 -1.44 6.93
CA PHE A 273 -0.83 -2.61 6.10
C PHE A 273 -1.95 -3.47 6.66
N TRP A 274 -2.02 -3.67 7.99
CA TRP A 274 -3.14 -4.36 8.60
C TRP A 274 -4.45 -3.58 8.48
N PHE A 275 -4.42 -2.26 8.64
CA PHE A 275 -5.58 -1.40 8.41
C PHE A 275 -6.11 -1.53 6.97
N ILE A 276 -5.23 -1.44 5.97
CA ILE A 276 -5.60 -1.60 4.57
C ILE A 276 -6.08 -3.03 4.28
N ALA A 277 -5.47 -4.06 4.88
CA ALA A 277 -5.90 -5.45 4.74
C ALA A 277 -7.34 -5.64 5.24
N ILE A 278 -7.66 -5.13 6.43
CA ILE A 278 -8.99 -5.22 7.03
C ILE A 278 -10.03 -4.50 6.17
N ILE A 279 -9.77 -3.25 5.77
CA ILE A 279 -10.69 -2.49 4.91
C ILE A 279 -10.90 -3.19 3.56
N SER A 280 -9.84 -3.77 2.99
CA SER A 280 -9.93 -4.50 1.73
C SER A 280 -10.75 -5.79 1.87
N ALA A 281 -10.59 -6.51 2.99
CA ALA A 281 -11.38 -7.70 3.28
C ALA A 281 -12.86 -7.35 3.48
N LEU A 282 -13.16 -6.28 4.23
CA LEU A 282 -14.52 -5.77 4.41
C LEU A 282 -15.15 -5.36 3.08
N ASN A 283 -14.41 -4.70 2.19
CA ASN A 283 -14.90 -4.34 0.86
C ASN A 283 -15.14 -5.57 -0.03
N PHE A 284 -14.29 -6.59 0.07
CA PHE A 284 -14.50 -7.85 -0.63
C PHE A 284 -15.77 -8.56 -0.14
N VAL A 285 -15.98 -8.64 1.18
CA VAL A 285 -17.22 -9.19 1.77
C VAL A 285 -18.44 -8.38 1.33
N TYR A 286 -18.36 -7.04 1.37
CA TYR A 286 -19.41 -6.16 0.87
C TYR A 286 -19.75 -6.45 -0.60
N ARG A 287 -18.75 -6.65 -1.46
CA ARG A 287 -18.96 -6.99 -2.87
C ARG A 287 -19.61 -8.37 -3.04
N LEU A 288 -19.18 -9.37 -2.28
CA LEU A 288 -19.80 -10.69 -2.29
C LEU A 288 -21.28 -10.63 -1.88
N LEU A 289 -21.60 -9.87 -0.84
CA LEU A 289 -22.98 -9.65 -0.40
C LEU A 289 -23.83 -9.00 -1.50
N LEU A 290 -23.30 -8.00 -2.22
CA LEU A 290 -23.98 -7.40 -3.37
C LEU A 290 -24.20 -8.37 -4.52
N ILE A 291 -23.26 -9.30 -4.76
CA ILE A 291 -23.42 -10.33 -5.79
C ILE A 291 -24.50 -11.33 -5.40
N MET A 292 -24.55 -11.77 -4.14
CA MET A 292 -25.51 -12.78 -3.67
C MET A 292 -26.92 -12.24 -3.45
N VAL A 293 -27.05 -11.00 -2.96
CA VAL A 293 -28.33 -10.47 -2.49
C VAL A 293 -28.78 -9.29 -3.36
N PRO A 294 -29.79 -9.48 -4.24
CA PRO A 294 -30.30 -8.42 -5.09
C PRO A 294 -30.99 -7.28 -4.31
N TYR A 295 -31.48 -7.54 -3.09
CA TYR A 295 -32.12 -6.52 -2.25
C TYR A 295 -31.15 -5.38 -1.86
N PHE A 296 -29.89 -5.69 -1.53
CA PHE A 296 -28.89 -4.66 -1.19
C PHE A 296 -28.56 -3.75 -2.39
N ARG A 297 -28.65 -4.28 -3.62
CA ARG A 297 -28.46 -3.51 -4.86
C ARG A 297 -29.50 -2.40 -4.99
N LEU A 298 -30.76 -2.72 -4.67
CA LEU A 298 -31.86 -1.78 -4.69
C LEU A 298 -31.72 -0.73 -3.58
N LEU A 299 -31.34 -1.15 -2.37
CA LEU A 299 -31.13 -0.23 -1.23
C LEU A 299 -30.04 0.81 -1.53
N LEU A 300 -28.94 0.39 -2.17
CA LEU A 300 -27.85 1.30 -2.51
C LEU A 300 -28.28 2.34 -3.55
N LEU A 301 -28.99 1.93 -4.59
CA LEU A 301 -29.53 2.84 -5.60
C LEU A 301 -30.62 3.75 -5.01
N ARG A 302 -31.45 3.24 -4.08
CA ARG A 302 -32.45 4.03 -3.37
C ARG A 302 -31.83 5.21 -2.63
N SER A 303 -30.66 5.04 -2.01
CA SER A 303 -29.98 6.14 -1.30
C SER A 303 -29.69 7.37 -2.20
N ARG A 304 -29.72 7.19 -3.53
CA ARG A 304 -29.42 8.23 -4.52
C ARG A 304 -30.64 8.73 -5.29
N THR A 305 -31.83 8.20 -5.02
CA THR A 305 -33.09 8.55 -5.70
C THR A 305 -34.20 8.85 -4.69
N ASP A 306 -35.13 9.73 -5.05
CA ASP A 306 -36.31 9.97 -4.20
C ASP A 306 -37.28 8.79 -4.17
N SER A 307 -38.08 8.70 -3.11
CA SER A 307 -39.10 7.65 -2.89
C SER A 307 -40.05 7.44 -4.08
N PHE A 308 -40.36 8.49 -4.87
CA PHE A 308 -41.26 8.40 -6.03
C PHE A 308 -40.75 7.50 -7.17
N SER A 309 -39.43 7.31 -7.31
CA SER A 309 -38.87 6.47 -8.36
C SER A 309 -38.63 5.02 -7.93
N TYR A 310 -39.02 4.66 -6.69
CA TYR A 310 -38.65 3.39 -6.08
C TYR A 310 -39.28 2.17 -6.77
N GLU A 311 -40.58 2.22 -7.11
CA GLU A 311 -41.25 1.10 -7.78
C GLU A 311 -40.66 0.83 -9.17
N LYS A 312 -40.47 1.90 -9.97
CA LYS A 312 -39.82 1.83 -11.28
C LYS A 312 -38.40 1.26 -11.20
N LEU A 313 -37.64 1.71 -10.20
CA LEU A 313 -36.28 1.23 -9.94
C LEU A 313 -36.26 -0.23 -9.50
N ASN A 314 -37.24 -0.68 -8.71
CA ASN A 314 -37.37 -2.08 -8.29
C ASN A 314 -37.62 -2.99 -9.50
N THR A 315 -38.58 -2.64 -10.35
CA THR A 315 -38.87 -3.38 -11.59
C THR A 315 -37.65 -3.44 -12.50
N LEU A 316 -36.92 -2.33 -12.65
CA LEU A 316 -35.71 -2.26 -13.45
C LEU A 316 -34.57 -3.12 -12.87
N THR A 317 -34.35 -3.05 -11.55
CA THR A 317 -33.28 -3.78 -10.85
C THR A 317 -33.50 -5.29 -10.89
N GLN A 318 -34.75 -5.76 -10.90
CA GLN A 318 -35.08 -7.17 -11.08
C GLN A 318 -34.68 -7.70 -12.46
N LYS A 319 -34.73 -6.86 -13.50
CA LYS A 319 -34.31 -7.23 -14.86
C LYS A 319 -32.79 -7.15 -15.05
N PHE A 320 -32.05 -6.44 -14.21
CA PHE A 320 -30.61 -6.24 -14.37
C PHE A 320 -29.78 -7.42 -13.86
N TRP A 321 -28.81 -7.84 -14.67
CA TRP A 321 -27.72 -8.68 -14.16
C TRP A 321 -26.76 -7.84 -13.31
N PHE A 322 -25.86 -8.52 -12.58
CA PHE A 322 -24.92 -7.83 -11.70
C PHE A 322 -24.04 -6.82 -12.44
N GLY A 323 -23.59 -7.14 -13.66
CA GLY A 323 -22.77 -6.23 -14.46
C GLY A 323 -23.51 -4.97 -14.90
N ASP A 324 -24.76 -5.12 -15.33
CA ASP A 324 -25.61 -4.00 -15.74
C ASP A 324 -25.87 -3.08 -14.54
N TRP A 325 -26.22 -3.66 -13.39
CA TRP A 325 -26.39 -2.91 -12.15
C TRP A 325 -25.10 -2.19 -11.72
N PHE A 326 -23.94 -2.84 -11.88
CA PHE A 326 -22.65 -2.24 -11.49
C PHE A 326 -22.31 -1.00 -12.33
N VAL A 327 -22.42 -1.09 -13.66
CA VAL A 327 -22.21 0.06 -14.55
C VAL A 327 -23.23 1.14 -14.28
N PHE A 328 -24.50 0.77 -14.05
CA PHE A 328 -25.56 1.71 -13.71
C PHE A 328 -25.29 2.45 -12.38
N ASN A 329 -24.81 1.73 -11.36
CA ASN A 329 -24.39 2.32 -10.09
C ASN A 329 -23.14 3.21 -10.25
N GLN A 330 -22.21 2.87 -11.14
CA GLN A 330 -21.06 3.71 -11.45
C GLN A 330 -21.49 4.99 -12.17
N LEU A 331 -22.47 4.90 -13.07
CA LEU A 331 -23.05 6.05 -13.76
C LEU A 331 -23.75 6.99 -12.76
N ALA A 332 -24.52 6.43 -11.83
CA ALA A 332 -25.19 7.17 -10.75
C ALA A 332 -24.23 7.94 -9.83
N GLN A 333 -22.93 7.58 -9.81
CA GLN A 333 -21.91 8.30 -9.04
C GLN A 333 -21.34 9.52 -9.77
N ASN A 334 -21.48 9.58 -11.09
CA ASN A 334 -20.84 10.58 -11.94
C ASN A 334 -21.80 11.61 -12.53
N ILE A 335 -23.10 11.44 -12.30
CA ILE A 335 -24.18 12.26 -12.84
C ILE A 335 -24.98 12.89 -11.71
N SER A 336 -25.57 14.05 -11.96
CA SER A 336 -26.49 14.70 -11.02
C SER A 336 -27.72 13.82 -10.70
N PRO A 337 -28.27 13.88 -9.47
CA PRO A 337 -29.44 13.08 -9.09
C PRO A 337 -30.69 13.34 -9.94
N MET A 338 -30.83 14.55 -10.52
CA MET A 338 -31.96 14.90 -11.38
C MET A 338 -31.91 14.13 -12.71
N VAL A 339 -30.76 14.18 -13.40
CA VAL A 339 -30.54 13.47 -14.67
C VAL A 339 -30.66 11.96 -14.48
N PHE A 340 -30.18 11.43 -13.34
CA PHE A 340 -30.30 10.01 -13.05
C PHE A 340 -31.77 9.54 -12.95
N ARG A 341 -32.65 10.29 -12.29
CA ARG A 341 -34.10 9.97 -12.20
C ARG A 341 -34.76 9.92 -13.57
N GLU A 342 -34.40 10.88 -14.41
CA GLU A 342 -34.89 10.99 -15.77
C GLU A 342 -34.48 9.77 -16.61
N ILE A 343 -33.24 9.29 -16.47
CA ILE A 343 -32.75 8.06 -17.12
C ILE A 343 -33.52 6.84 -16.61
N VAL A 344 -33.76 6.73 -15.29
CA VAL A 344 -34.55 5.63 -14.70
C VAL A 344 -35.96 5.59 -15.28
N SER A 345 -36.63 6.74 -15.39
CA SER A 345 -37.99 6.84 -15.93
C SER A 345 -38.06 6.41 -17.41
N GLU A 346 -37.12 6.87 -18.24
CA GLU A 346 -37.08 6.52 -19.67
C GLU A 346 -36.68 5.06 -19.93
N LEU A 347 -35.74 4.51 -19.15
CA LEU A 347 -35.40 3.09 -19.21
C LEU A 347 -36.62 2.24 -18.85
N THR A 348 -37.33 2.58 -17.77
CA THR A 348 -38.51 1.83 -17.32
C THR A 348 -39.59 1.82 -18.40
N LYS A 349 -39.91 2.98 -19.00
CA LYS A 349 -40.87 3.07 -20.12
C LYS A 349 -40.50 2.18 -21.31
N LYS A 350 -39.21 2.14 -21.70
CA LYS A 350 -38.76 1.29 -22.81
C LYS A 350 -38.80 -0.19 -22.49
N PHE A 351 -38.56 -0.58 -21.25
CA PHE A 351 -38.67 -1.98 -20.83
C PHE A 351 -40.13 -2.44 -20.70
N GLU A 352 -41.04 -1.57 -20.27
CA GLU A 352 -42.48 -1.85 -20.24
C GLU A 352 -43.08 -1.90 -21.66
N GLY A 353 -42.65 -1.00 -22.55
CA GLY A 353 -43.09 -0.98 -23.94
C GLY A 353 -42.64 -2.18 -24.78
N LYS A 354 -41.59 -2.90 -24.36
CA LYS A 354 -41.11 -4.14 -24.99
C LYS A 354 -41.79 -5.41 -24.50
N ASP A 355 -42.36 -5.40 -23.28
CA ASP A 355 -43.11 -6.54 -22.76
C ASP A 355 -44.56 -6.59 -23.28
N ASN A 356 -45.04 -5.46 -23.84
CA ASN A 356 -46.40 -5.29 -24.36
C ASN A 356 -46.52 -5.49 -25.89
N VAL A 357 -45.46 -5.98 -26.55
CA VAL A 357 -45.40 -6.33 -27.98
C VAL A 357 -44.80 -7.72 -28.11
#